data_AF-A0A7C7P435-F1
#
_entry.id   AF-A0A7C7P435-F1
#
_cell.length_a   1.000
_cell.length_b   1.000
_cell.length_c   1.000
_cell.angle_alpha   90.00
_cell.angle_beta   90.00
_cell.angle_gamma   90.00
#
_symmetry.space_group_name_H-M   'P 1'
#
loop_
_entity.id
_entity.type
_entity.pdbx_description
1 polymer ?
#
loop_
_entity_poly.entity_id
_entity_poly.type
_entity_poly.pdbx_seq_one_letter_code
_entity_poly.pdbx_strand_id
1 'polypeptide(L)'
;FITEKPVMYVCNVDEGSAVSGNAYVEKVRENVKNENAEVLVLAVGTEADINELDDYEERQMFLQDIGLDEPGSAKLIRSAYNLLNQQTYFTAGVKEVRAWTVNVGATAPQAAGVIHTDFEKGFIRAEVIAYDDYVQFGSEAKVKEAGKMRVEGKEYIVKDGDVMHFRFNV
;
A
#
# COMPACT_ATOMS: atom_id res chain seq x y z
N PHE A 1 -24.10 9.80 -0.74
CA PHE A 1 -25.06 8.86 -0.09
C PHE A 1 -24.31 7.66 0.49
N ILE A 2 -24.92 6.90 1.42
CA ILE A 2 -24.26 5.71 2.01
C ILE A 2 -23.97 4.66 0.93
N THR A 3 -24.91 4.47 -0.01
CA THR A 3 -24.84 3.50 -1.11
C THR A 3 -23.86 3.87 -2.24
N GLU A 4 -23.26 5.05 -2.19
CA GLU A 4 -22.21 5.47 -3.15
C GLU A 4 -20.80 5.12 -2.64
N LYS A 5 -20.66 4.74 -1.37
CA LYS A 5 -19.37 4.36 -0.82
C LYS A 5 -18.89 3.07 -1.48
N PRO A 6 -17.60 2.96 -1.82
CA PRO A 6 -17.05 1.72 -2.36
C PRO A 6 -17.15 0.60 -1.31
N VAL A 7 -17.44 -0.62 -1.75
CA VAL A 7 -17.71 -1.78 -0.90
C VAL A 7 -16.70 -2.88 -1.20
N MET A 8 -16.31 -3.58 -0.14
CA MET A 8 -15.56 -4.82 -0.20
C MET A 8 -16.23 -5.84 0.71
N TYR A 9 -16.33 -7.07 0.23
CA TYR A 9 -16.89 -8.19 0.97
C TYR A 9 -15.77 -8.99 1.60
N VAL A 10 -15.80 -9.12 2.93
CA VAL A 10 -14.84 -9.92 3.68
C VAL A 10 -15.54 -11.18 4.17
N CYS A 11 -15.22 -12.31 3.54
CA CYS A 11 -15.77 -13.61 3.88
C CYS A 11 -14.91 -14.26 4.97
N ASN A 12 -15.42 -14.25 6.20
CA ASN A 12 -14.81 -15.00 7.29
C ASN A 12 -15.09 -16.50 7.13
N VAL A 13 -14.04 -17.33 7.14
CA VAL A 13 -14.11 -18.77 6.91
C VAL A 13 -13.34 -19.56 7.98
N ASP A 14 -13.49 -20.88 7.95
CA ASP A 14 -12.63 -21.81 8.70
C ASP A 14 -11.22 -21.90 8.10
N GLU A 15 -10.27 -22.39 8.89
CA GLU A 15 -8.84 -22.52 8.53
C GLU A 15 -8.62 -23.30 7.23
N GLY A 16 -9.29 -24.45 7.07
CA GLY A 16 -9.17 -25.29 5.87
C GLY A 16 -9.68 -24.62 4.59
N SER A 17 -10.43 -23.53 4.74
CA SER A 17 -10.99 -22.73 3.65
C SER A 17 -10.24 -21.41 3.44
N ALA A 18 -9.16 -21.12 4.18
CA ALA A 18 -8.45 -19.84 4.13
C ALA A 18 -7.89 -19.51 2.74
N VAL A 19 -7.38 -20.52 2.01
CA VAL A 19 -6.73 -20.34 0.71
C VAL A 19 -7.76 -20.24 -0.43
N SER A 20 -8.67 -21.20 -0.52
CA SER A 20 -9.60 -21.33 -1.66
C SER A 20 -11.00 -20.76 -1.42
N GLY A 21 -11.36 -20.51 -0.16
CA GLY A 21 -12.75 -20.32 0.24
C GLY A 21 -13.54 -21.64 0.29
N ASN A 22 -14.84 -21.52 0.47
CA ASN A 22 -15.78 -22.63 0.56
C ASN A 22 -17.07 -22.36 -0.24
N ALA A 23 -18.03 -23.29 -0.21
CA ALA A 23 -19.28 -23.16 -0.95
C ALA A 23 -20.11 -21.89 -0.60
N TYR A 24 -19.90 -21.29 0.57
CA TYR A 24 -20.55 -20.02 0.94
C TYR A 24 -19.86 -18.82 0.30
N VAL A 25 -18.54 -18.84 0.20
CA VAL A 25 -17.76 -17.83 -0.53
C VAL A 25 -18.20 -17.78 -1.99
N GLU A 26 -18.39 -18.94 -2.62
CA GLU A 26 -18.89 -19.00 -4.01
C GLU A 26 -20.28 -18.38 -4.17
N LYS A 27 -21.18 -18.58 -3.20
CA LYS A 27 -22.49 -17.92 -3.19
C LYS A 27 -22.36 -16.40 -3.06
N VAL A 28 -21.43 -15.91 -2.24
CA VAL A 28 -21.17 -14.47 -2.12
C VAL A 28 -20.63 -13.92 -3.44
N ARG A 29 -19.60 -14.56 -4.02
CA ARG A 29 -19.02 -14.19 -5.31
C ARG A 29 -20.07 -14.09 -6.41
N GLU A 30 -20.96 -15.07 -6.49
CA GLU A 30 -22.06 -15.09 -7.47
C GLU A 30 -23.08 -13.97 -7.22
N ASN A 31 -23.44 -13.69 -5.97
CA ASN A 31 -24.40 -12.64 -5.62
C ASN A 31 -23.88 -11.24 -5.94
N VAL A 32 -22.59 -10.99 -5.76
CA VAL A 32 -21.96 -9.67 -5.92
C VAL A 32 -21.21 -9.52 -7.24
N LYS A 33 -21.30 -10.49 -8.16
CA LYS A 33 -20.54 -10.51 -9.43
C LYS A 33 -20.77 -9.30 -10.34
N ASN A 34 -21.93 -8.65 -10.19
CA ASN A 34 -22.30 -7.46 -10.96
C ASN A 34 -21.99 -6.16 -10.19
N GLU A 35 -21.52 -6.28 -8.96
CA GLU A 35 -20.99 -5.17 -8.17
C GLU A 35 -19.52 -4.99 -8.51
N ASN A 36 -19.05 -3.74 -8.61
CA ASN A 36 -17.61 -3.46 -8.68
C ASN A 36 -17.00 -3.52 -7.28
N ALA A 37 -17.10 -4.69 -6.65
CA ALA A 37 -16.72 -4.93 -5.27
C ALA A 37 -15.75 -6.11 -5.19
N GLU A 38 -14.67 -5.93 -4.43
CA GLU A 38 -13.70 -6.99 -4.17
C GLU A 38 -14.25 -7.99 -3.13
N VAL A 39 -13.95 -9.27 -3.31
CA VAL A 39 -14.29 -10.33 -2.36
C VAL A 39 -13.00 -10.92 -1.79
N LEU A 40 -12.76 -10.69 -0.50
CA LEU A 40 -11.66 -11.27 0.25
C LEU A 40 -12.14 -12.48 1.07
N VAL A 41 -11.27 -13.47 1.21
CA VAL A 41 -11.45 -14.63 2.08
C VAL A 41 -10.43 -14.52 3.19
N LEU A 42 -10.87 -14.64 4.45
CA LEU A 42 -10.02 -14.59 5.63
C LEU A 42 -10.47 -15.64 6.63
N ALA A 43 -9.53 -16.41 7.18
CA ALA A 43 -9.81 -17.24 8.36
C ALA A 43 -9.52 -16.41 9.62
N VAL A 44 -10.50 -15.64 10.11
CA VAL A 44 -10.26 -14.66 11.18
C VAL A 44 -9.81 -15.31 12.49
N GLY A 45 -10.25 -16.55 12.76
CA GLY A 45 -9.74 -17.33 13.89
C GLY A 45 -8.22 -17.56 13.78
N THR A 46 -7.78 -18.07 12.63
CA THR A 46 -6.36 -18.31 12.33
C THR A 46 -5.55 -17.00 12.33
N GLU A 47 -6.13 -15.88 11.89
CA GLU A 47 -5.46 -14.57 11.99
C GLU A 47 -5.18 -14.14 13.43
N ALA A 48 -6.04 -14.51 14.39
CA ALA A 48 -5.78 -14.21 15.80
C ALA A 48 -4.55 -14.97 16.29
N ASP A 49 -4.46 -16.27 15.96
CA ASP A 49 -3.32 -17.11 16.32
C ASP A 49 -2.02 -16.59 15.69
N ILE A 50 -2.05 -16.21 14.40
CA ILE A 50 -0.91 -15.61 13.68
C ILE A 50 -0.40 -14.34 14.37
N ASN A 51 -1.31 -13.53 14.94
CA ASN A 51 -0.96 -12.29 15.61
C ASN A 51 -0.35 -12.49 17.01
N GLU A 52 -0.56 -13.66 17.63
CA GLU A 52 0.06 -14.02 18.90
C GLU A 52 1.51 -14.53 18.73
N LEU A 53 1.91 -14.87 17.50
CA LEU A 53 3.28 -15.27 17.17
C LEU A 53 4.17 -14.04 17.04
N ASP A 54 5.00 -13.78 18.05
CA ASP A 54 5.96 -12.66 18.06
C ASP A 54 7.17 -12.91 17.15
N ASP A 55 7.59 -14.16 16.99
CA ASP A 55 8.75 -14.51 16.17
C ASP A 55 8.39 -14.57 14.68
N TYR A 56 9.23 -13.92 13.86
CA TYR A 56 9.00 -13.84 12.42
C TYR A 56 9.14 -15.21 11.73
N GLU A 57 10.15 -16.00 12.09
CA GLU A 57 10.40 -17.30 11.47
C GLU A 57 9.28 -18.29 11.82
N GLU A 58 8.86 -18.30 13.08
CA GLU A 58 7.71 -19.10 13.55
C GLU A 58 6.42 -18.72 12.81
N ARG A 59 6.14 -17.41 12.67
CA ARG A 59 4.98 -16.93 11.91
C ARG A 59 5.04 -17.37 10.46
N GLN A 60 6.21 -17.28 9.81
CA GLN A 60 6.38 -17.71 8.42
C GLN A 60 6.17 -19.22 8.25
N MET A 61 6.70 -20.02 9.17
CA MET A 61 6.47 -21.47 9.16
C MET A 61 4.99 -21.80 9.30
N PHE A 62 4.30 -21.18 10.25
CA PHE A 62 2.86 -21.39 10.46
C PHE A 62 2.05 -21.05 9.21
N LEU A 63 2.32 -19.90 8.58
CA LEU A 63 1.67 -19.49 7.33
C LEU A 63 1.88 -20.53 6.22
N GLN A 64 3.11 -21.02 6.05
CA GLN A 64 3.42 -22.03 5.03
C GLN A 64 2.72 -23.36 5.30
N ASP A 65 2.62 -23.78 6.56
CA ASP A 65 1.95 -25.03 6.95
C ASP A 65 0.46 -25.02 6.61
N ILE A 66 -0.19 -23.84 6.69
CA ILE A 66 -1.60 -23.64 6.29
C ILE A 66 -1.77 -23.19 4.84
N GLY A 67 -0.68 -23.12 4.06
CA GLY A 67 -0.69 -22.78 2.63
C GLY A 67 -0.91 -21.30 2.32
N LEU A 68 -0.57 -20.40 3.25
CA LEU A 68 -0.60 -18.96 3.07
C LEU A 68 0.82 -18.39 2.90
N ASP A 69 0.98 -17.44 1.98
CA ASP A 69 2.24 -16.72 1.79
C ASP A 69 2.36 -15.49 2.71
N GLU A 70 1.24 -15.02 3.23
CA GLU A 70 1.16 -13.83 4.10
C GLU A 70 -0.08 -13.85 4.99
N PRO A 71 -0.10 -13.08 6.10
CA PRO A 71 -1.31 -12.88 6.88
C PRO A 71 -2.41 -12.22 6.05
N GLY A 72 -3.63 -12.73 6.17
CA GLY A 72 -4.80 -12.17 5.53
C GLY A 72 -5.11 -10.73 5.98
N SER A 73 -4.75 -10.36 7.21
CA SER A 73 -4.77 -8.97 7.70
C SER A 73 -3.94 -8.01 6.83
N ALA A 74 -2.77 -8.43 6.34
CA ALA A 74 -1.95 -7.63 5.42
C ALA A 74 -2.66 -7.45 4.07
N LYS A 75 -3.28 -8.51 3.55
CA LYS A 75 -4.10 -8.46 2.33
C LYS A 75 -5.30 -7.52 2.49
N LEU A 76 -6.00 -7.58 3.63
CA LEU A 76 -7.12 -6.71 3.94
C LEU A 76 -6.71 -5.23 3.95
N ILE A 77 -5.59 -4.90 4.60
CA ILE A 77 -5.09 -3.52 4.68
C ILE A 77 -4.78 -2.97 3.27
N ARG A 78 -4.06 -3.73 2.44
CA ARG A 78 -3.72 -3.28 1.07
C ARG A 78 -4.97 -3.14 0.20
N SER A 79 -5.90 -4.07 0.32
CA SER A 79 -7.16 -4.00 -0.43
C SER A 79 -7.99 -2.78 0.02
N ALA A 80 -8.01 -2.47 1.32
CA ALA A 80 -8.70 -1.28 1.84
C ALA A 80 -8.05 0.03 1.33
N TYR A 81 -6.72 0.08 1.23
CA TYR A 81 -6.01 1.20 0.58
C TYR A 81 -6.47 1.40 -0.86
N ASN A 82 -6.54 0.32 -1.63
CA ASN A 82 -7.02 0.36 -3.01
C ASN A 82 -8.49 0.80 -3.08
N LEU A 83 -9.35 0.28 -2.19
CA LEU A 83 -10.77 0.63 -2.10
C LEU A 83 -10.98 2.12 -1.82
N LEU A 84 -10.09 2.72 -1.00
CA LEU A 84 -10.10 4.14 -0.67
C LEU A 84 -9.38 5.01 -1.71
N ASN A 85 -8.92 4.41 -2.82
CA ASN A 85 -8.15 5.08 -3.87
C ASN A 85 -6.91 5.80 -3.32
N GLN A 86 -6.19 5.12 -2.43
CA GLN A 86 -4.97 5.61 -1.78
C GLN A 86 -3.74 4.87 -2.33
N GLN A 87 -2.62 5.57 -2.32
CA GLN A 87 -1.29 5.07 -2.67
C GLN A 87 -0.25 5.58 -1.67
N THR A 88 0.95 5.01 -1.72
CA THR A 88 2.04 5.34 -0.82
C THR A 88 3.19 5.98 -1.60
N TYR A 89 3.80 7.03 -1.04
CA TYR A 89 5.13 7.46 -1.45
C TYR A 89 6.05 7.46 -0.22
N PHE A 90 7.36 7.53 -0.44
CA PHE A 90 8.34 7.45 0.63
C PHE A 90 9.19 8.71 0.72
N THR A 91 9.55 9.08 1.94
CA THR A 91 10.72 9.91 2.21
C THR A 91 11.78 9.02 2.83
N ALA A 92 13.00 9.02 2.27
CA ALA A 92 14.11 8.23 2.77
C ALA A 92 15.31 9.14 3.09
N GLY A 93 15.82 9.06 4.31
CA GLY A 93 17.01 9.77 4.75
C GLY A 93 17.74 9.01 5.85
N VAL A 94 18.90 9.52 6.27
CA VAL A 94 19.77 8.84 7.25
C VAL A 94 19.06 8.60 8.60
N LYS A 95 18.17 9.52 9.01
CA LYS A 95 17.47 9.45 10.30
C LYS A 95 16.14 8.69 10.23
N GLU A 96 15.45 8.72 9.10
CA GLU A 96 14.08 8.26 8.99
C GLU A 96 13.81 7.77 7.57
N VAL A 97 13.11 6.64 7.48
CA VAL A 97 12.41 6.20 6.28
C VAL A 97 10.93 6.15 6.64
N ARG A 98 10.09 6.83 5.86
CA ARG A 98 8.67 6.95 6.17
C ARG A 98 7.81 6.80 4.94
N ALA A 99 6.74 6.03 5.09
CA ALA A 99 5.63 5.92 4.16
C ALA A 99 4.62 7.04 4.40
N TRP A 100 4.16 7.66 3.32
CA TRP A 100 3.15 8.71 3.32
C TRP A 100 2.00 8.33 2.42
N THR A 101 0.78 8.39 2.97
CA THR A 101 -0.45 8.08 2.25
C THR A 101 -0.95 9.30 1.49
N VAL A 102 -1.29 9.12 0.23
CA VAL A 102 -1.91 10.16 -0.60
C VAL A 102 -2.95 9.52 -1.51
N ASN A 103 -3.95 10.27 -1.96
CA ASN A 103 -4.89 9.77 -2.95
C ASN A 103 -4.18 9.51 -4.29
N VAL A 104 -4.60 8.47 -4.99
CA VAL A 104 -4.15 8.21 -6.37
C VAL A 104 -4.47 9.41 -7.25
N GLY A 105 -3.48 9.87 -7.99
CA GLY A 105 -3.59 11.06 -8.84
C GLY A 105 -3.19 12.37 -8.16
N ALA A 106 -2.73 12.34 -6.92
CA ALA A 106 -2.22 13.55 -6.27
C ALA A 106 -0.98 14.11 -6.95
N THR A 107 -0.92 15.44 -7.01
CA THR A 107 0.24 16.19 -7.51
C THR A 107 1.37 16.23 -6.48
N ALA A 108 2.59 16.50 -6.91
CA ALA A 108 3.75 16.63 -6.02
C ALA A 108 3.55 17.68 -4.89
N PRO A 109 2.96 18.88 -5.13
CA PRO A 109 2.64 19.83 -4.06
C PRO A 109 1.64 19.28 -3.03
N GLN A 110 0.58 18.60 -3.49
CA GLN A 110 -0.41 17.99 -2.60
C GLN A 110 0.21 16.89 -1.74
N ALA A 111 1.08 16.06 -2.33
CA ALA A 111 1.83 15.06 -1.60
C ALA A 111 2.75 15.69 -0.54
N ALA A 112 3.46 16.77 -0.88
CA ALA A 112 4.27 17.53 0.07
C ALA A 112 3.42 18.14 1.21
N GLY A 113 2.21 18.58 0.90
CA GLY A 113 1.22 19.10 1.86
C GLY A 113 0.83 18.10 2.95
N VAL A 114 0.85 16.80 2.66
CA VAL A 114 0.63 15.73 3.66
C VAL A 114 1.69 15.75 4.76
N ILE A 115 2.93 16.15 4.43
CA ILE A 115 4.01 16.30 5.42
C ILE A 115 3.78 17.56 6.25
N HIS A 116 3.52 18.68 5.58
CA HIS A 116 3.20 19.95 6.23
C HIS A 116 2.51 20.90 5.24
N THR A 117 1.49 21.63 5.69
CA THR A 117 0.69 22.53 4.83
C THR A 117 1.52 23.65 4.19
N ASP A 118 2.62 24.06 4.82
CA ASP A 118 3.51 25.08 4.25
C ASP A 118 4.35 24.56 3.08
N PHE A 119 4.62 23.25 3.01
CA PHE A 119 5.37 22.68 1.89
C PHE A 119 4.56 22.74 0.59
N GLU A 120 3.24 22.58 0.68
CA GLU A 120 2.36 22.72 -0.47
C GLU A 120 2.36 24.16 -1.01
N LYS A 121 2.25 25.15 -0.13
CA LYS A 121 2.28 26.58 -0.51
C LYS A 121 3.65 27.01 -1.03
N GLY A 122 4.71 26.59 -0.35
CA GLY A 122 6.10 26.91 -0.65
C GLY A 122 6.74 26.03 -1.72
N PHE A 123 6.01 25.07 -2.30
CA PHE A 123 6.56 24.06 -3.21
C PHE A 123 7.31 24.69 -4.38
N ILE A 124 8.56 24.26 -4.57
CA ILE A 124 9.40 24.64 -5.71
C ILE A 124 9.45 23.48 -6.71
N ARG A 125 9.88 22.30 -6.26
CA ARG A 125 10.06 21.08 -7.06
C ARG A 125 10.24 19.86 -6.15
N ALA A 126 10.12 18.66 -6.72
CA ALA A 126 10.44 17.41 -6.06
C ALA A 126 11.61 16.70 -6.76
N GLU A 127 12.55 16.18 -6.01
CA GLU A 127 13.49 15.15 -6.48
C GLU A 127 12.80 13.80 -6.30
N VAL A 128 12.66 13.03 -7.38
CA VAL A 128 11.85 11.80 -7.41
C VAL A 128 12.67 10.64 -7.96
N ILE A 129 12.60 9.51 -7.25
CA ILE A 129 13.16 8.25 -7.67
C ILE A 129 12.04 7.20 -7.63
N ALA A 130 11.84 6.45 -8.72
CA ALA A 130 10.91 5.33 -8.69
C ALA A 130 11.43 4.23 -7.76
N TYR A 131 10.54 3.56 -7.02
CA TYR A 131 10.90 2.48 -6.10
C TYR A 131 11.84 1.45 -6.73
N ASP A 132 11.49 0.96 -7.92
CA ASP A 132 12.25 -0.07 -8.63
C ASP A 132 13.67 0.39 -8.98
N ASP A 133 13.84 1.66 -9.40
CA ASP A 133 15.16 2.23 -9.64
C ASP A 133 15.94 2.30 -8.31
N TYR A 134 15.31 2.72 -7.20
CA TYR A 134 15.98 2.79 -5.91
C TYR A 134 16.49 1.41 -5.45
N VAL A 135 15.65 0.38 -5.56
CA VAL A 135 16.02 -1.01 -5.21
C VAL A 135 17.10 -1.54 -6.16
N GLN A 136 16.97 -1.33 -7.46
CA GLN A 136 17.92 -1.82 -8.46
C GLN A 136 19.32 -1.24 -8.25
N PHE A 137 19.43 0.06 -8.00
CA PHE A 137 20.73 0.72 -7.85
C PHE A 137 21.25 0.69 -6.40
N GLY A 138 20.38 0.44 -5.41
CA GLY A 138 20.73 0.19 -4.01
C GLY A 138 21.13 1.44 -3.20
N SER A 139 21.28 2.61 -3.83
CA SER A 139 21.46 3.88 -3.12
C SER A 139 21.07 5.09 -3.97
N GLU A 140 20.64 6.17 -3.32
CA GLU A 140 20.32 7.45 -3.96
C GLU A 140 21.48 7.97 -4.84
N ALA A 141 22.73 7.82 -4.37
CA ALA A 141 23.93 8.24 -5.12
C ALA A 141 24.06 7.47 -6.44
N LYS A 142 23.87 6.15 -6.41
CA LYS A 142 23.96 5.31 -7.61
C LYS A 142 22.79 5.56 -8.58
N VAL A 143 21.59 5.80 -8.06
CA VAL A 143 20.44 6.23 -8.88
C VAL A 143 20.74 7.54 -9.60
N LYS A 144 21.36 8.50 -8.91
CA LYS A 144 21.74 9.79 -9.47
C LYS A 144 22.84 9.67 -10.52
N GLU A 145 23.86 8.86 -10.28
CA GLU A 145 24.91 8.52 -11.26
C GLU A 145 24.34 7.85 -12.51
N ALA A 146 23.32 7.00 -12.35
CA ALA A 146 22.60 6.37 -13.44
C ALA A 146 21.61 7.29 -14.17
N GLY A 147 21.46 8.55 -13.73
CA GLY A 147 20.54 9.52 -14.35
C GLY A 147 19.05 9.20 -14.13
N LYS A 148 18.73 8.42 -13.10
CA LYS A 148 17.36 7.95 -12.81
C LYS A 148 16.60 8.81 -11.80
N MET A 149 17.31 9.69 -11.09
CA MET A 149 16.68 10.71 -10.26
C MET A 149 16.11 11.82 -11.15
N ARG A 150 14.80 12.04 -11.07
CA ARG A 150 14.10 13.08 -11.81
C ARG A 150 13.89 14.31 -10.93
N VAL A 151 13.81 15.47 -11.57
CA VAL A 151 13.39 16.72 -10.93
C VAL A 151 12.05 17.11 -11.51
N GLU A 152 11.03 17.02 -10.68
CA GLU A 152 9.63 17.10 -11.08
C GLU A 152 8.98 18.40 -10.58
N GLY A 153 8.11 18.96 -11.42
CA GLY A 153 7.41 20.21 -11.16
C GLY A 153 6.06 20.03 -10.46
N LYS A 154 5.28 21.11 -10.40
CA LYS A 154 3.96 21.15 -9.72
C LYS A 154 2.93 20.22 -10.35
N GLU A 155 3.01 19.99 -11.65
CA GLU A 155 2.08 19.14 -12.41
C GLU A 155 2.41 17.64 -12.34
N TYR A 156 3.51 17.26 -11.69
CA TYR A 156 3.88 15.86 -11.57
C TYR A 156 2.87 15.11 -10.72
N ILE A 157 2.34 14.03 -11.27
CA ILE A 157 1.45 13.12 -10.57
C ILE A 157 2.30 12.05 -9.90
N VAL A 158 2.27 12.05 -8.56
CA VAL A 158 3.01 11.09 -7.74
C VAL A 158 2.59 9.67 -8.09
N LYS A 159 3.58 8.78 -8.18
CA LYS A 159 3.36 7.35 -8.42
C LYS A 159 3.53 6.58 -7.13
N ASP A 160 2.81 5.46 -7.04
CA ASP A 160 2.96 4.55 -5.92
C ASP A 160 4.42 4.08 -5.81
N GLY A 161 4.96 4.13 -4.60
CA GLY A 161 6.34 3.80 -4.30
C GLY A 161 7.38 4.88 -4.60
N ASP A 162 7.01 6.04 -5.16
CA ASP A 162 7.98 7.12 -5.41
C ASP A 162 8.75 7.48 -4.12
N VAL A 163 10.08 7.49 -4.19
CA VAL A 163 10.95 8.02 -3.15
C VAL A 163 11.19 9.49 -3.47
N MET A 164 10.69 10.38 -2.62
CA MET A 164 10.61 11.82 -2.91
C MET A 164 11.36 12.66 -1.88
N HIS A 165 12.00 13.71 -2.37
CA HIS A 165 12.55 14.79 -1.56
C HIS A 165 12.01 16.14 -2.06
N PHE A 166 11.24 16.83 -1.24
CA PHE A 166 10.59 18.08 -1.61
C PHE A 166 11.49 19.30 -1.34
N ARG A 167 11.62 20.18 -2.32
CA ARG A 167 12.25 21.50 -2.17
C ARG A 167 11.15 22.55 -2.07
N PHE A 168 11.19 23.37 -1.03
CA PHE A 168 10.23 24.43 -0.77
C PHE A 168 10.96 25.68 -0.28
N ASN A 169 10.33 26.84 -0.48
CA ASN A 169 10.78 28.08 0.12
C ASN A 169 10.15 28.24 1.51
N VAL A 170 10.95 28.73 2.46
CA VAL A 170 10.49 29.09 3.83
C VAL A 170 10.27 30.60 3.89
#